data_AF-A0A3D2TLX6-F1
#
_entry.id   AF-A0A3D2TLX6-F1
#
_cell.length_a   1.000
_cell.length_b   1.000
_cell.length_c   1.000
_cell.angle_alpha   90.00
_cell.angle_beta   90.00
_cell.angle_gamma   90.00
#
_symmetry.space_group_name_H-M   'P 1'
#
loop_
_entity.id
_entity.type
_entity.pdbx_description
1 polymer ?
#
loop_
_entity_poly.entity_id
_entity_poly.type
_entity_poly.pdbx_seq_one_letter_code
_entity_poly.pdbx_strand_id
1 'polypeptide(L)'
;MEMLSITCKQCQTVWEVPKSKKGGQVNCPSCGLANEVAGASDAGWFYGLAFGGYALVGLPLGVMTVICMLNGEVGTAICSGSAFAVVTIVLLFILLGS
;
A
#
# COMPACT_ATOMS: atom_id res chain seq x y z
N MET A 1 -14.57 3.84 -20.31
CA MET A 1 -14.24 2.73 -19.41
C MET A 1 -12.99 2.08 -19.98
N GLU A 2 -11.84 2.19 -19.31
CA GLU A 2 -10.60 1.61 -19.84
C GLU A 2 -10.60 0.09 -19.58
N MET A 3 -10.33 -0.69 -20.62
CA MET A 3 -10.29 -2.15 -20.58
C MET A 3 -8.84 -2.64 -20.69
N LEU A 4 -8.49 -3.68 -19.93
CA LEU A 4 -7.20 -4.35 -20.01
C LEU A 4 -7.36 -5.59 -20.87
N SER A 5 -6.53 -5.75 -21.90
CA SER A 5 -6.47 -7.03 -22.62
C SER A 5 -5.59 -8.00 -21.82
N ILE A 6 -6.10 -9.21 -21.62
CA ILE A 6 -5.34 -10.28 -20.98
C ILE A 6 -5.36 -11.52 -21.86
N THR A 7 -4.28 -12.29 -21.80
CA THR A 7 -4.12 -13.53 -22.55
C THR A 7 -4.04 -14.69 -21.57
N CYS A 8 -4.92 -15.69 -21.73
CA CYS A 8 -4.84 -16.91 -20.93
C CYS A 8 -3.56 -17.69 -21.26
N LYS A 9 -2.79 -18.07 -20.24
CA LYS A 9 -1.54 -18.83 -20.43
C LYS A 9 -1.77 -20.24 -20.98
N GLN A 10 -2.95 -20.82 -20.74
CA GLN A 10 -3.29 -22.19 -21.14
C GLN A 10 -3.88 -22.25 -22.56
N CYS A 11 -4.94 -21.49 -22.83
CA CYS A 11 -5.67 -21.59 -24.10
C CYS A 11 -5.40 -20.43 -25.06
N GLN A 12 -4.50 -19.49 -24.71
CA GLN A 12 -4.11 -18.34 -25.55
C GLN A 12 -5.28 -17.44 -25.98
N THR A 13 -6.46 -17.60 -25.37
CA THR A 13 -7.60 -16.73 -25.63
C THR A 13 -7.30 -15.35 -25.08
N VAL A 14 -7.54 -14.32 -25.89
CA VAL A 14 -7.42 -12.92 -25.49
C VAL A 14 -8.82 -12.39 -25.21
N TRP A 15 -9.01 -11.75 -24.07
CA TRP A 15 -10.26 -11.04 -23.75
C TRP A 15 -10.00 -9.78 -22.95
N GLU A 16 -11.02 -8.95 -22.87
CA GLU A 16 -10.97 -7.67 -22.18
C GLU A 16 -11.56 -7.82 -20.77
N VAL A 17 -10.84 -7.28 -19.78
CA VAL A 17 -11.29 -7.20 -18.38
C VAL A 17 -11.30 -5.76 -17.90
N PRO A 18 -12.25 -5.39 -17.02
CA PRO A 18 -12.28 -4.06 -16.44
C PRO A 18 -11.03 -3.80 -15.60
N LYS A 19 -10.49 -2.56 -15.65
CA LYS A 19 -9.32 -2.14 -14.84
C LYS A 19 -9.46 -2.43 -13.35
N SER A 20 -10.68 -2.45 -12.80
CA SER A 20 -10.95 -2.78 -11.39
C SER A 20 -10.54 -4.19 -10.99
N LYS A 21 -10.23 -5.09 -11.95
CA LYS A 21 -9.74 -6.45 -11.69
C LYS A 21 -8.22 -6.58 -11.81
N LYS A 22 -7.50 -5.47 -12.05
CA LYS A 22 -6.03 -5.43 -12.14
C LYS A 22 -5.41 -5.86 -10.81
N GLY A 23 -4.40 -6.74 -10.86
CA GLY A 23 -3.78 -7.32 -9.66
C GLY A 23 -4.61 -8.38 -8.96
N GLY A 24 -5.75 -8.77 -9.54
CA GLY A 24 -6.59 -9.88 -9.06
C GLY A 24 -6.56 -11.09 -9.99
N GLN A 25 -7.46 -12.03 -9.74
CA GLN A 25 -7.67 -13.21 -10.58
C GLN A 25 -9.02 -13.14 -11.29
N VAL A 26 -9.04 -13.61 -12.54
CA VAL A 26 -10.24 -13.68 -13.38
C VAL A 26 -10.28 -15.02 -14.10
N ASN A 27 -11.46 -15.63 -14.18
CA ASN A 27 -11.61 -16.89 -14.89
C ASN A 27 -11.61 -16.66 -16.40
N CYS A 28 -10.87 -17.48 -17.12
CA CYS A 28 -10.87 -17.47 -18.58
C CYS A 28 -12.26 -17.90 -19.09
N PRO A 29 -12.88 -17.13 -20.01
CA PRO A 29 -14.20 -17.48 -20.55
C PRO A 29 -14.18 -18.78 -21.38
N SER A 30 -13.03 -19.14 -21.95
CA SER A 30 -12.88 -20.30 -22.83
C SER A 30 -12.55 -21.60 -22.09
N CYS A 31 -11.63 -21.58 -21.11
CA CYS A 31 -11.20 -22.80 -20.39
C CYS A 31 -11.59 -22.84 -18.91
N GLY A 32 -12.21 -21.80 -18.37
CA GLY A 32 -12.64 -21.72 -16.97
C GLY A 32 -11.53 -21.58 -15.93
N LEU A 33 -10.26 -21.71 -16.31
CA LEU A 33 -9.11 -21.56 -15.42
C LEU A 33 -8.90 -20.10 -14.99
N ALA A 34 -8.54 -19.91 -13.72
CA ALA A 34 -8.14 -18.62 -13.17
C ALA A 34 -6.83 -18.14 -13.81
N ASN A 35 -6.84 -16.92 -14.36
CA ASN A 35 -5.65 -16.21 -14.80
C ASN A 35 -5.45 -14.95 -13.95
N GLU A 36 -4.20 -14.66 -13.65
CA GLU A 36 -3.82 -13.42 -12.98
C GLU A 36 -3.83 -12.25 -13.97
N VAL A 37 -4.46 -11.14 -13.57
CA VAL A 37 -4.44 -9.89 -14.32
C VAL A 37 -3.18 -9.13 -13.94
N ALA A 38 -2.24 -9.01 -14.86
CA ALA A 38 -0.97 -8.35 -14.60
C ALA A 38 -1.13 -6.87 -14.18
N GLY A 39 -0.38 -6.48 -13.15
CA GLY A 39 -0.27 -5.12 -12.64
C GLY A 39 -0.78 -4.95 -11.20
N ALA A 40 -0.39 -3.87 -10.52
CA ALA A 40 -0.84 -3.61 -9.16
C ALA A 40 -2.33 -3.26 -9.10
N SER A 41 -3.05 -3.85 -8.15
CA SER A 41 -4.38 -3.39 -7.70
C SER A 41 -4.27 -1.93 -7.26
N ASP A 42 -5.25 -1.08 -7.57
CA ASP A 42 -5.25 0.40 -7.45
C ASP A 42 -4.31 0.95 -6.37
N ALA A 43 -3.03 1.07 -6.73
CA ALA A 43 -1.95 1.36 -5.79
C ALA A 43 -2.09 2.76 -5.19
N GLY A 44 -2.70 3.69 -5.93
CA GLY A 44 -2.85 5.09 -5.53
C GLY A 44 -3.61 5.27 -4.21
N TRP A 45 -4.67 4.50 -3.97
CA TRP A 45 -5.43 4.60 -2.72
C TRP A 45 -4.64 4.05 -1.53
N PHE A 46 -3.98 2.90 -1.71
CA PHE A 46 -3.17 2.26 -0.67
C PHE A 46 -1.99 3.15 -0.25
N TYR A 47 -1.21 3.66 -1.22
CA TYR A 47 -0.13 4.59 -0.91
C TYR A 47 -0.65 5.93 -0.39
N GLY A 48 -1.80 6.40 -0.87
CA GLY A 48 -2.46 7.60 -0.36
C GLY A 48 -2.78 7.50 1.13
N LEU A 49 -3.34 6.38 1.58
CA LEU A 49 -3.58 6.12 3.01
C LEU A 49 -2.28 5.95 3.80
N ALA A 50 -1.29 5.25 3.25
CA ALA A 50 -0.01 5.04 3.93
C ALA A 50 0.74 6.37 4.15
N PHE A 51 0.92 7.17 3.10
CA PHE A 51 1.58 8.48 3.20
C PHE A 51 0.72 9.50 3.96
N GLY A 52 -0.59 9.52 3.73
CA GLY A 52 -1.52 10.41 4.44
C GLY A 52 -1.56 10.13 5.94
N GLY A 53 -1.66 8.85 6.31
CA GLY A 53 -1.58 8.42 7.71
C GLY A 53 -0.23 8.74 8.34
N TYR A 54 0.87 8.52 7.62
CA TYR A 54 2.20 8.89 8.10
C TYR A 54 2.34 10.40 8.33
N ALA A 55 1.84 11.22 7.41
CA ALA A 55 1.90 12.66 7.52
C ALA A 55 1.05 13.21 8.67
N LEU A 56 -0.14 12.64 8.91
CA LEU A 56 -1.08 13.11 9.93
C LEU A 56 -0.81 12.54 11.33
N VAL A 57 -0.17 11.37 11.43
CA VAL A 57 0.03 10.68 12.73
C VAL A 57 1.51 10.50 13.01
N GLY A 58 2.27 9.95 12.07
CA GLY A 58 3.71 9.71 12.23
C GLY A 58 4.49 11.00 12.47
N LEU A 59 4.46 11.95 11.53
CA LEU A 59 5.23 13.19 11.64
C LEU A 59 4.94 13.99 12.93
N PRO A 60 3.67 14.19 13.36
CA PRO A 60 3.39 14.87 14.62
C PRO A 60 3.97 14.15 15.84
N LEU A 61 3.98 12.82 15.88
CA LEU A 61 4.62 12.06 16.97
C LEU A 61 6.13 12.28 16.98
N GLY A 62 6.78 12.34 15.81
CA GLY A 62 8.19 12.69 15.68
C GLY A 62 8.49 14.10 16.20
N VAL A 63 7.70 15.10 15.78
CA VAL A 63 7.83 16.49 16.22
C VAL A 63 7.62 16.61 17.73
N MET A 64 6.57 15.98 18.28
CA MET A 64 6.29 15.98 19.72
C MET A 64 7.44 15.39 20.53
N THR A 65 8.09 14.33 20.02
CA THR A 65 9.25 13.72 20.67
C THR A 65 10.38 14.73 20.84
N VAL A 66 10.70 15.49 19.80
CA VAL A 66 11.75 16.51 19.84
C VAL A 66 11.38 17.64 20.81
N ILE A 67 10.13 18.12 20.75
CA ILE A 67 9.65 19.17 21.67
C ILE A 67 9.75 18.72 23.13
N CYS A 68 9.32 17.50 23.44
CA CYS A 68 9.39 16.95 24.79
C CYS A 68 10.84 16.80 25.28
N MET A 69 11.76 16.36 24.41
CA MET A 69 13.19 16.31 24.73
C MET A 69 13.77 17.69 25.06
N LEU A 70 13.40 18.72 24.28
CA LEU A 70 13.85 20.09 24.51
C LEU A 70 13.31 20.68 25.82
N ASN A 71 12.12 20.25 26.25
CA ASN A 71 11.49 20.69 27.49
C ASN A 71 11.88 19.83 28.72
N GLY A 72 12.71 18.80 28.54
CA GLY A 72 13.12 17.90 29.64
C GLY A 72 12.05 16.89 30.06
N GLU A 73 10.96 16.75 29.30
CA GLU A 73 9.88 15.80 29.55
C GLU A 73 10.21 14.43 28.93
N VAL A 74 11.11 13.69 29.59
CA VAL A 74 11.65 12.43 29.07
C VAL A 74 10.60 11.32 28.95
N GLY A 75 9.61 11.28 29.85
CA GLY A 75 8.59 10.23 29.84
C GLY A 75 7.68 10.27 28.61
N THR A 76 7.17 11.47 28.26
CA THR A 76 6.34 11.68 27.08
C THR A 76 7.15 11.55 25.80
N ALA A 77 8.41 11.99 25.81
CA ALA A 77 9.32 11.82 24.67
C ALA A 77 9.55 10.34 24.30
N ILE A 78 9.72 9.45 25.28
CA ILE A 78 9.89 8.02 25.00
C ILE A 78 8.62 7.42 24.38
N CYS A 79 7.45 7.81 24.88
CA CYS A 79 6.17 7.33 24.37
C CYS A 79 5.93 7.78 22.91
N SER A 80 6.07 9.08 22.63
CA SER A 80 5.90 9.59 21.27
C SER A 80 6.99 9.09 20.32
N GLY A 81 8.23 8.93 20.81
CA GLY A 81 9.37 8.51 20.01
C GLY A 81 9.29 7.05 19.58
N SER A 82 8.88 6.17 20.50
CA SER A 82 8.64 4.76 20.17
C SER A 82 7.47 4.61 19.19
N ALA A 83 6.38 5.36 19.36
CA ALA A 83 5.27 5.38 18.41
C ALA A 83 5.71 5.88 17.02
N PHE A 84 6.49 6.96 16.94
CA PHE A 84 7.06 7.43 15.68
C PHE A 84 7.92 6.35 15.00
N ALA A 85 8.85 5.73 15.74
CA ALA A 85 9.74 4.70 15.20
C ALA A 85 8.97 3.51 14.61
N VAL A 86 7.93 3.02 15.30
CA VAL A 86 7.09 1.92 14.79
C VAL A 86 6.40 2.32 13.49
N VAL A 87 5.78 3.50 13.44
CA VAL A 87 5.07 3.98 12.25
C VAL A 87 6.03 4.18 11.07
N THR A 88 7.25 4.67 11.32
CA THR A 88 8.29 4.80 10.28
C THR A 88 8.77 3.44 9.77
N ILE A 89 8.96 2.45 10.65
CA ILE A 89 9.33 1.09 10.24
C ILE A 89 8.24 0.47 9.36
N VAL A 90 6.96 0.62 9.75
CA VAL A 90 5.83 0.12 8.94
C VAL A 90 5.82 0.79 7.57
N LEU A 91 6.03 2.11 7.49
CA LEU A 91 6.13 2.80 6.21
C LEU A 91 7.28 2.26 5.36
N LEU A 92 8.46 2.01 5.95
CA LEU A 92 9.59 1.45 5.23
C LEU A 92 9.28 0.05 4.67
N PHE A 93 8.61 -0.81 5.44
CA PHE A 93 8.15 -2.11 4.92
C PHE A 93 7.16 -1.98 3.77
N ILE A 94 6.25 -1.00 3.84
CA ILE A 94 5.30 -0.72 2.75
C ILE A 94 6.03 -0.26 1.48
N LEU A 95 7.11 0.52 1.61
CA LEU A 95 7.87 1.04 0.47
C LEU A 95 8.88 0.05 -0.12
N LEU A 96 9.50 -0.78 0.72
CA LEU A 96 10.54 -1.74 0.32
C LEU A 96 9.97 -3.11 -0.02
N GLY A 97 8.78 -3.44 0.49
CA GLY A 97 8.10 -4.73 0.26
C GLY A 97 7.13 -4.72 -0.91
N SER A 98 6.99 -3.60 -1.62
CA SER A 98 6.09 -3.44 -2.79
C SER A 98 6.82 -3.50 -4.12
#